data_AF-A0A1Q8A0E5-F1
#
_entry.id   AF-A0A1Q8A0E5-F1
#
_cell.length_a   1.000
_cell.length_b   1.000
_cell.length_c   1.000
_cell.angle_alpha   90.00
_cell.angle_beta   90.00
_cell.angle_gamma   90.00
#
_symmetry.space_group_name_H-M   'P 1'
#
loop_
_entity.id
_entity.type
_entity.pdbx_description
1 polymer ?
#
loop_
_entity_poly.entity_id
_entity_poly.type
_entity_poly.pdbx_seq_one_letter_code
_entity_poly.pdbx_strand_id
1 'polypeptide(L)'
;MDVFYLDFLTQAVDPADQVTRSFIEHMLPGLMEQYAVKSAKGGDHSRSTRLDEQTRHKFEDKDDQSMLSHQLNGIFPTLRLLNLLEAERLVSVPFSAVERQVYILSYLMHDVDKITDIHGVETRTRDDIEKAKDLVAEQLRLCNVEAFFPGFASYLEDIAYLVVNTQQKWGTNLHTYLWRLQLPERRLLLLRRLCTYSDHIAYLVPSPSAILSDAEARTLSTILSELSNDELVFTYHQLREVRGLFTNVVNNGLIHLFTDGRDGIWPYLFFSDGVVYIKRKSLQVVITNEQIVERVQAQLREICADRIKSSAPGFKFSIQGIAKHPGYFFEFLS
;
A
#
# COMPACT_ATOMS: atom_id res chain seq x y z
N MET A 1 22.04 7.14 -0.38
CA MET A 1 20.83 6.79 0.40
C MET A 1 19.87 5.98 -0.48
N ASP A 2 19.84 6.25 -1.80
CA ASP A 2 19.01 5.57 -2.80
C ASP A 2 19.19 4.05 -2.87
N VAL A 3 20.43 3.54 -2.80
CA VAL A 3 20.71 2.09 -2.91
C VAL A 3 20.04 1.29 -1.78
N PHE A 4 20.06 1.80 -0.55
CA PHE A 4 19.48 1.10 0.60
C PHE A 4 17.94 0.99 0.52
N TYR A 5 17.26 2.04 0.05
CA TYR A 5 15.81 2.05 -0.03
C TYR A 5 15.30 1.11 -1.14
N LEU A 6 15.95 1.12 -2.29
CA LEU A 6 15.63 0.21 -3.39
C LEU A 6 15.89 -1.25 -3.00
N ASP A 7 17.02 -1.53 -2.36
CA ASP A 7 17.33 -2.87 -1.86
C ASP A 7 16.31 -3.34 -0.83
N PHE A 8 15.93 -2.48 0.13
CA PHE A 8 14.93 -2.79 1.13
C PHE A 8 13.58 -3.16 0.52
N LEU A 9 13.07 -2.34 -0.42
CA LEU A 9 11.79 -2.62 -1.08
C LEU A 9 11.88 -3.87 -1.96
N THR A 10 12.96 -4.04 -2.70
CA THR A 10 13.14 -5.19 -3.59
C THR A 10 13.25 -6.50 -2.82
N GLN A 11 13.81 -6.49 -1.61
CA GLN A 11 13.86 -7.65 -0.70
C GLN A 11 12.49 -7.98 -0.08
N ALA A 12 11.62 -6.99 0.07
CA ALA A 12 10.27 -7.18 0.64
C ALA A 12 9.24 -7.70 -0.39
N VAL A 13 9.59 -7.72 -1.68
CA VAL A 13 8.74 -8.18 -2.78
C VAL A 13 9.09 -9.63 -3.13
N ASP A 14 8.06 -10.43 -3.39
CA ASP A 14 8.22 -11.81 -3.88
C ASP A 14 9.15 -11.84 -5.10
N PRO A 15 10.24 -12.63 -5.10
CA PRO A 15 11.12 -12.79 -6.25
C PRO A 15 10.40 -13.17 -7.55
N ALA A 16 9.25 -13.82 -7.47
CA ALA A 16 8.43 -14.18 -8.63
C ALA A 16 7.61 -13.01 -9.20
N ASP A 17 7.40 -11.92 -8.43
CA ASP A 17 6.67 -10.73 -8.88
C ASP A 17 7.60 -9.78 -9.67
N GLN A 18 7.89 -10.20 -10.90
CA GLN A 18 8.80 -9.48 -11.81
C GLN A 18 8.33 -8.05 -12.12
N VAL A 19 7.02 -7.82 -12.19
CA VAL A 19 6.48 -6.49 -12.51
C VAL A 19 6.71 -5.52 -11.37
N THR A 20 6.41 -5.91 -10.13
CA THR A 20 6.64 -5.04 -8.97
C THR A 20 8.12 -4.75 -8.77
N ARG A 21 9.00 -5.74 -8.97
CA ARG A 21 10.46 -5.55 -8.91
C ARG A 21 10.95 -4.60 -10.00
N SER A 22 10.53 -4.81 -11.24
CA SER A 22 10.87 -3.92 -12.36
C SER A 22 10.39 -2.48 -12.14
N PHE A 23 9.21 -2.30 -11.53
CA PHE A 23 8.71 -0.98 -11.13
C PHE A 23 9.65 -0.30 -10.12
N ILE A 24 10.04 -1.02 -9.06
CA ILE A 24 10.97 -0.51 -8.04
C ILE A 24 12.32 -0.15 -8.68
N GLU A 25 12.85 -1.02 -9.55
CA GLU A 25 14.17 -0.84 -10.14
C GLU A 25 14.23 0.29 -11.17
N HIS A 26 13.16 0.50 -11.95
CA HIS A 26 13.21 1.37 -13.13
C HIS A 26 12.42 2.67 -13.00
N MET A 27 11.29 2.68 -12.29
CA MET A 27 10.43 3.87 -12.17
C MET A 27 10.62 4.62 -10.85
N LEU A 28 10.78 3.88 -9.75
CA LEU A 28 10.81 4.46 -8.42
C LEU A 28 11.88 5.55 -8.22
N PRO A 29 13.12 5.41 -8.74
CA PRO A 29 14.11 6.47 -8.64
C PRO A 29 13.65 7.78 -9.29
N GLY A 30 13.05 7.71 -10.48
CA GLY A 30 12.50 8.89 -11.17
C GLY A 30 11.31 9.48 -10.41
N LEU A 31 10.44 8.64 -9.84
CA LEU A 31 9.33 9.11 -8.99
C LEU A 31 9.83 9.84 -7.74
N MET A 32 10.90 9.35 -7.11
CA MET A 32 11.51 10.01 -5.94
C MET A 32 12.05 11.39 -6.31
N GLU A 33 12.76 11.50 -7.43
CA GLU A 33 13.29 12.78 -7.91
C GLU A 33 12.18 13.79 -8.23
N GLN A 34 11.11 13.34 -8.90
CA GLN A 34 10.06 14.23 -9.38
C GLN A 34 9.01 14.58 -8.31
N TYR A 35 8.63 13.63 -7.45
CA TYR A 35 7.40 13.69 -6.65
C TYR A 35 7.60 13.57 -5.14
N ALA A 36 8.83 13.38 -4.64
CA ALA A 36 9.06 13.29 -3.18
C ALA A 36 8.71 14.59 -2.43
N VAL A 37 8.92 15.75 -3.07
CA VAL A 37 8.64 17.08 -2.48
C VAL A 37 7.30 17.68 -2.92
N LYS A 38 6.59 17.05 -3.87
CA LYS A 38 5.26 17.49 -4.28
C LYS A 38 4.25 17.01 -3.23
N SER A 39 3.42 17.90 -2.70
CA SER A 39 2.36 17.51 -1.78
C SER A 39 1.17 16.91 -2.56
N ALA A 40 0.68 15.75 -2.12
CA ALA A 40 -0.56 15.16 -2.62
C ALA A 40 -1.79 15.66 -1.84
N LYS A 41 -1.60 15.94 -0.54
CA LYS A 41 -2.60 16.39 0.44
C LYS A 41 -1.88 17.14 1.54
N GLY A 42 -2.53 18.15 2.13
CA GLY A 42 -1.89 19.01 3.14
C GLY A 42 -0.89 20.00 2.52
N GLY A 43 -0.12 20.68 3.35
CA GLY A 43 1.02 21.49 2.89
C GLY A 43 0.65 22.64 1.94
N ASP A 44 1.37 22.76 0.82
CA ASP A 44 1.30 23.87 -0.14
C ASP A 44 -0.10 24.11 -0.75
N HIS A 45 -0.95 23.08 -0.80
CA HIS A 45 -2.32 23.21 -1.31
C HIS A 45 -3.20 24.04 -0.37
N SER A 46 -2.95 24.01 0.95
CA SER A 46 -3.67 24.89 1.89
C SER A 46 -3.31 26.37 1.70
N ARG A 47 -2.16 26.66 1.09
CA ARG A 47 -1.62 27.99 0.84
C ARG A 47 -1.80 28.46 -0.61
N SER A 48 -2.34 27.61 -1.48
CA SER A 48 -2.56 27.95 -2.89
C SER A 48 -3.64 29.02 -3.04
N THR A 49 -3.28 30.18 -3.60
CA THR A 49 -4.22 31.28 -3.89
C THR A 49 -5.17 30.97 -5.06
N ARG A 50 -4.98 29.83 -5.74
CA ARG A 50 -5.81 29.36 -6.85
C ARG A 50 -7.00 28.50 -6.42
N LEU A 51 -7.02 28.06 -5.17
CA LEU A 51 -8.10 27.23 -4.61
C LEU A 51 -9.08 28.10 -3.81
N ASP A 52 -10.37 27.75 -3.86
CA ASP A 52 -11.38 28.40 -3.02
C ASP A 52 -11.15 28.12 -1.53
N GLU A 53 -11.71 28.97 -0.68
CA GLU A 53 -11.49 28.95 0.77
C GLU A 53 -11.98 27.65 1.43
N GLN A 54 -13.06 27.04 0.94
CA GLN A 54 -13.54 25.75 1.45
C GLN A 54 -12.60 24.60 1.08
N THR A 55 -12.07 24.63 -0.14
CA THR A 55 -11.10 23.65 -0.62
C THR A 55 -9.78 23.78 0.14
N ARG A 56 -9.31 25.00 0.42
CA ARG A 56 -8.13 25.25 1.26
C ARG A 56 -8.29 24.73 2.69
N HIS A 57 -9.41 25.01 3.36
CA HIS A 57 -9.65 24.50 4.72
C HIS A 57 -9.69 22.95 4.77
N LYS A 58 -10.26 22.30 3.75
CA LYS A 58 -10.20 20.83 3.64
C LYS A 58 -8.79 20.26 3.49
N PHE A 59 -7.83 21.07 3.02
CA PHE A 59 -6.42 20.69 2.95
C PHE A 59 -5.66 21.08 4.23
N GLU A 60 -6.07 22.12 4.97
CA GLU A 60 -5.50 22.47 6.28
C GLU A 60 -5.77 21.39 7.34
N ASP A 61 -6.95 20.77 7.30
CA ASP A 61 -7.35 19.71 8.25
C ASP A 61 -6.71 18.33 7.94
N LYS A 62 -5.85 18.23 6.91
CA LYS A 62 -5.24 16.97 6.48
C LYS A 62 -3.74 16.94 6.76
N ASP A 63 -3.27 15.80 7.25
CA ASP A 63 -1.85 15.54 7.40
C ASP A 63 -1.13 15.67 6.04
N ASP A 64 0.07 16.26 6.06
CA ASP A 64 0.87 16.45 4.86
C ASP A 64 1.39 15.11 4.36
N GLN A 65 1.00 14.73 3.15
CA GLN A 65 1.41 13.48 2.51
C GLN A 65 2.04 13.82 1.15
N SER A 66 3.28 13.40 0.92
CA SER A 66 3.90 13.58 -0.39
C SER A 66 3.18 12.75 -1.45
N MET A 67 3.19 13.24 -2.70
CA MET A 67 2.62 12.55 -3.85
C MET A 67 3.22 11.16 -4.02
N LEU A 68 4.53 11.04 -3.83
CA LEU A 68 5.21 9.74 -3.80
C LEU A 68 4.60 8.82 -2.74
N SER A 69 4.42 9.27 -1.50
CA SER A 69 3.89 8.43 -0.42
C SER A 69 2.45 8.01 -0.70
N HIS A 70 1.61 8.91 -1.22
CA HIS A 70 0.23 8.61 -1.65
C HIS A 70 0.22 7.53 -2.73
N GLN A 71 1.03 7.69 -3.78
CA GLN A 71 1.15 6.71 -4.87
C GLN A 71 1.64 5.34 -4.37
N LEU A 72 2.72 5.29 -3.58
CA LEU A 72 3.27 4.01 -3.09
C LEU A 72 2.32 3.31 -2.11
N ASN A 73 1.63 4.06 -1.25
CA ASN A 73 0.63 3.52 -0.33
C ASN A 73 -0.61 2.96 -1.06
N GLY A 74 -0.87 3.38 -2.30
CA GLY A 74 -1.91 2.76 -3.13
C GLY A 74 -1.40 1.54 -3.90
N ILE A 75 -0.22 1.64 -4.53
CA ILE A 75 0.34 0.61 -5.41
C ILE A 75 0.68 -0.66 -4.64
N PHE A 76 1.51 -0.57 -3.61
CA PHE A 76 2.05 -1.77 -2.96
C PHE A 76 0.98 -2.63 -2.29
N PRO A 77 0.01 -2.07 -1.53
CA PRO A 77 -1.07 -2.89 -0.99
C PRO A 77 -1.95 -3.50 -2.08
N THR A 78 -2.18 -2.81 -3.19
CA THR A 78 -3.02 -3.34 -4.26
C THR A 78 -2.32 -4.49 -4.99
N LEU A 79 -1.02 -4.37 -5.30
CA LEU A 79 -0.23 -5.45 -5.89
C LEU A 79 -0.14 -6.65 -4.94
N ARG A 80 0.02 -6.41 -3.64
CA ARG A 80 -0.05 -7.47 -2.61
C ARG A 80 -1.41 -8.18 -2.61
N LEU A 81 -2.51 -7.44 -2.74
CA LEU A 81 -3.84 -8.03 -2.87
C LEU A 81 -3.95 -8.88 -4.13
N LEU A 82 -3.47 -8.41 -5.29
CA LEU A 82 -3.51 -9.18 -6.54
C LEU A 82 -2.75 -10.50 -6.41
N ASN A 83 -1.53 -10.45 -5.87
CA ASN A 83 -0.72 -11.65 -5.64
C ASN A 83 -1.43 -12.62 -4.70
N LEU A 84 -2.08 -12.12 -3.64
CA LEU A 84 -2.87 -12.94 -2.74
C LEU A 84 -4.04 -13.62 -3.47
N LEU A 85 -4.83 -12.86 -4.24
CA LEU A 85 -5.98 -13.39 -4.97
C LEU A 85 -5.57 -14.49 -5.97
N GLU A 86 -4.43 -14.33 -6.64
CA GLU A 86 -3.90 -15.31 -7.58
C GLU A 86 -3.33 -16.55 -6.89
N ALA A 87 -2.55 -16.37 -5.81
CA ALA A 87 -2.01 -17.48 -5.01
C ALA A 87 -3.13 -18.34 -4.41
N GLU A 88 -4.20 -17.70 -3.94
CA GLU A 88 -5.38 -18.33 -3.37
C GLU A 88 -6.39 -18.82 -4.42
N ARG A 89 -6.08 -18.65 -5.72
CA ARG A 89 -6.92 -19.05 -6.86
C ARG A 89 -8.36 -18.50 -6.80
N LEU A 90 -8.50 -17.29 -6.26
CA LEU A 90 -9.76 -16.57 -6.11
C LEU A 90 -10.17 -15.83 -7.39
N VAL A 91 -9.26 -15.69 -8.33
CA VAL A 91 -9.50 -15.12 -9.65
C VAL A 91 -9.48 -16.21 -10.72
N SER A 92 -10.48 -16.20 -11.60
CA SER A 92 -10.57 -17.16 -12.71
C SER A 92 -9.48 -16.96 -13.77
N VAL A 93 -9.03 -15.73 -13.96
CA VAL A 93 -7.97 -15.35 -14.91
C VAL A 93 -7.00 -14.40 -14.20
N PRO A 94 -5.75 -14.82 -13.94
CA PRO A 94 -4.70 -13.97 -13.38
C PRO A 94 -4.45 -12.71 -14.20
N PHE A 95 -3.90 -11.67 -13.57
CA PHE A 95 -3.48 -10.44 -14.26
C PHE A 95 -2.15 -10.66 -14.96
N SER A 96 -2.16 -10.42 -16.27
CA SER A 96 -0.94 -10.46 -17.09
C SER A 96 0.02 -9.35 -16.69
N ALA A 97 1.30 -9.51 -17.07
CA ALA A 97 2.32 -8.49 -16.82
C ALA A 97 1.93 -7.12 -17.42
N VAL A 98 1.39 -7.12 -18.64
CA VAL A 98 0.91 -5.91 -19.31
C VAL A 98 -0.20 -5.22 -18.51
N GLU A 99 -1.18 -5.97 -18.01
CA GLU A 99 -2.27 -5.39 -17.22
C GLU A 99 -1.78 -4.79 -15.91
N ARG A 100 -0.82 -5.45 -15.23
CA ARG A 100 -0.18 -4.92 -14.03
C ARG A 100 0.62 -3.64 -14.33
N GLN A 101 1.36 -3.61 -15.43
CA GLN A 101 2.09 -2.41 -15.88
C GLN A 101 1.13 -1.27 -16.20
N VAL A 102 0.07 -1.52 -16.98
CA VAL A 102 -0.97 -0.52 -17.30
C VAL A 102 -1.61 0.00 -16.02
N TYR A 103 -1.98 -0.87 -15.08
CA TYR A 103 -2.52 -0.46 -13.77
C TYR A 103 -1.55 0.45 -13.01
N ILE A 104 -0.27 0.06 -12.88
CA ILE A 104 0.74 0.85 -12.17
C ILE A 104 0.85 2.24 -12.79
N LEU A 105 1.02 2.33 -14.11
CA LEU A 105 1.17 3.61 -14.81
C LEU A 105 -0.07 4.48 -14.69
N SER A 106 -1.26 3.88 -14.79
CA SER A 106 -2.53 4.59 -14.66
C SER A 106 -2.73 5.15 -13.26
N TYR A 107 -2.44 4.35 -12.24
CA TYR A 107 -2.59 4.81 -10.87
C TYR A 107 -1.51 5.82 -10.49
N LEU A 108 -0.28 5.72 -10.98
CA LEU A 108 0.71 6.78 -10.77
C LEU A 108 0.19 8.14 -11.27
N MET A 109 -0.51 8.14 -12.40
CA MET A 109 -0.98 9.35 -13.06
C MET A 109 -2.42 9.74 -12.70
N HIS A 110 -3.08 9.07 -11.77
CA HIS A 110 -4.51 9.34 -11.46
C HIS A 110 -4.78 10.77 -10.96
N ASP A 111 -3.79 11.38 -10.31
CA ASP A 111 -3.80 12.77 -9.82
C ASP A 111 -2.85 13.66 -10.67
N VAL A 112 -2.72 13.37 -11.98
CA VAL A 112 -1.82 14.12 -12.88
C VAL A 112 -2.16 15.61 -12.97
N ASP A 113 -3.42 15.96 -12.74
CA ASP A 113 -3.87 17.34 -12.64
C ASP A 113 -3.19 18.09 -11.50
N LYS A 114 -3.02 17.44 -10.34
CA LYS A 114 -2.25 17.97 -9.20
C LYS A 114 -0.74 17.96 -9.47
N ILE A 115 -0.24 16.97 -10.21
CA ILE A 115 1.19 16.89 -10.56
C ILE A 115 1.61 18.05 -11.47
N THR A 116 0.70 18.50 -12.34
CA THR A 116 0.97 19.48 -13.41
C THR A 116 0.31 20.84 -13.16
N ASP A 117 -0.30 21.05 -11.98
CA ASP A 117 -0.99 22.28 -11.58
C ASP A 117 -2.09 22.74 -12.57
N ILE A 118 -2.82 21.78 -13.15
CA ILE A 118 -3.97 22.05 -14.05
C ILE A 118 -5.30 21.71 -13.38
N HIS A 119 -6.40 22.25 -13.90
CA HIS A 119 -7.74 21.97 -13.39
C HIS A 119 -8.37 20.76 -14.09
N GLY A 120 -8.00 19.57 -13.64
CA GLY A 120 -8.51 18.30 -14.17
C GLY A 120 -8.05 17.99 -15.59
N VAL A 121 -8.44 16.82 -16.10
CA VAL A 121 -8.12 16.35 -17.44
C VAL A 121 -9.42 16.18 -18.23
N GLU A 122 -9.57 16.92 -19.33
CA GLU A 122 -10.74 16.81 -20.19
C GLU A 122 -10.63 15.63 -21.16
N THR A 123 -11.75 14.93 -21.40
CA THR A 123 -11.81 13.78 -22.33
C THR A 123 -13.13 13.73 -23.11
N ARG A 124 -13.73 14.90 -23.36
CA ARG A 124 -15.05 15.01 -24.02
C ARG A 124 -14.98 14.80 -25.52
N THR A 125 -13.88 15.22 -26.14
CA THR A 125 -13.64 15.06 -27.57
C THR A 125 -12.40 14.20 -27.83
N ARG A 126 -12.21 13.79 -29.09
CA ARG A 126 -11.00 13.06 -29.47
C ARG A 126 -9.74 13.88 -29.23
N ASP A 127 -9.78 15.17 -29.55
CA ASP A 127 -8.64 16.07 -29.36
C ASP A 127 -8.29 16.22 -27.88
N ASP A 128 -9.30 16.22 -26.99
CA ASP A 128 -9.05 16.26 -25.54
C ASP A 128 -8.39 14.96 -25.06
N ILE A 129 -8.82 13.81 -25.58
CA ILE A 129 -8.19 12.51 -25.29
C ILE A 129 -6.72 12.50 -25.76
N GLU A 130 -6.41 13.02 -26.95
CA GLU A 130 -5.01 13.10 -27.40
C GLU A 130 -4.16 14.02 -26.50
N LYS A 131 -4.69 15.18 -26.08
CA LYS A 131 -3.98 16.05 -25.12
C LYS A 131 -3.76 15.38 -23.77
N ALA A 132 -4.77 14.66 -23.26
CA ALA A 132 -4.67 13.89 -22.02
C ALA A 132 -3.57 12.81 -22.13
N LYS A 133 -3.50 12.12 -23.27
CA LYS A 133 -2.47 11.13 -23.56
C LYS A 133 -1.08 11.77 -23.60
N ASP A 134 -0.92 12.90 -24.28
CA ASP A 134 0.36 13.60 -24.38
C ASP A 134 0.86 14.05 -23.00
N LEU A 135 -0.03 14.62 -22.19
CA LEU A 135 0.26 15.02 -20.81
C LEU A 135 0.72 13.82 -19.95
N VAL A 136 -0.04 12.73 -19.99
CA VAL A 136 0.29 11.49 -19.26
C VAL A 136 1.61 10.90 -19.75
N ALA A 137 1.84 10.84 -21.06
CA ALA A 137 3.08 10.33 -21.62
C ALA A 137 4.30 11.15 -21.19
N GLU A 138 4.19 12.48 -21.21
CA GLU A 138 5.27 13.37 -20.78
C GLU A 138 5.66 13.08 -19.33
N GLN A 139 4.70 13.02 -18.41
CA GLN A 139 4.96 12.73 -16.99
C GLN A 139 5.55 11.34 -16.78
N LEU A 140 5.04 10.33 -17.49
CA LEU A 140 5.58 8.97 -17.43
C LEU A 140 7.04 8.88 -17.91
N ARG A 141 7.42 9.63 -18.94
CA ARG A 141 8.80 9.71 -19.43
C ARG A 141 9.76 10.32 -18.41
N LEU A 142 9.32 11.33 -17.67
CA LEU A 142 10.11 11.90 -16.58
C LEU A 142 10.42 10.86 -15.49
N CYS A 143 9.59 9.82 -15.38
CA CYS A 143 9.76 8.73 -14.43
C CYS A 143 10.39 7.47 -15.06
N ASN A 144 10.98 7.54 -16.26
CA ASN A 144 11.67 6.42 -16.93
C ASN A 144 10.76 5.23 -17.31
N VAL A 145 9.56 5.53 -17.80
CA VAL A 145 8.58 4.51 -18.24
C VAL A 145 9.10 3.59 -19.33
N GLU A 146 9.96 4.05 -20.23
CA GLU A 146 10.52 3.24 -21.31
C GLU A 146 11.31 2.03 -20.80
N ALA A 147 12.00 2.16 -19.66
CA ALA A 147 12.73 1.06 -19.06
C ALA A 147 11.80 0.05 -18.37
N PHE A 148 10.74 0.55 -17.73
CA PHE A 148 9.77 -0.29 -17.01
C PHE A 148 8.77 -1.00 -17.94
N PHE A 149 8.26 -0.28 -18.93
CA PHE A 149 7.30 -0.79 -19.89
C PHE A 149 7.60 -0.24 -21.30
N PRO A 150 8.53 -0.85 -22.05
CA PRO A 150 8.91 -0.39 -23.40
C PRO A 150 7.72 -0.26 -24.38
N GLY A 151 6.67 -1.07 -24.17
CA GLY A 151 5.45 -1.06 -24.98
C GLY A 151 4.38 -0.05 -24.55
N PHE A 152 4.62 0.79 -23.53
CA PHE A 152 3.58 1.62 -22.91
C PHE A 152 2.84 2.53 -23.91
N ALA A 153 3.54 3.02 -24.95
CA ALA A 153 2.94 3.87 -25.97
C ALA A 153 1.75 3.22 -26.69
N SER A 154 1.76 1.89 -26.84
CA SER A 154 0.63 1.16 -27.44
C SER A 154 -0.60 1.12 -26.53
N TYR A 155 -0.39 1.25 -25.22
CA TYR A 155 -1.43 1.20 -24.18
C TYR A 155 -1.72 2.58 -23.58
N LEU A 156 -1.16 3.65 -24.14
CA LEU A 156 -1.28 5.01 -23.58
C LEU A 156 -2.74 5.45 -23.48
N GLU A 157 -3.60 4.93 -24.36
CA GLU A 157 -5.02 5.22 -24.34
C GLU A 157 -5.79 4.46 -23.26
N ASP A 158 -5.45 3.18 -23.02
CA ASP A 158 -5.93 2.43 -21.85
C ASP A 158 -5.49 3.12 -20.55
N ILE A 159 -4.24 3.59 -20.51
CA ILE A 159 -3.69 4.31 -19.35
C ILE A 159 -4.45 5.63 -19.12
N ALA A 160 -4.58 6.47 -20.14
CA ALA A 160 -5.29 7.74 -20.04
C ALA A 160 -6.77 7.55 -19.66
N TYR A 161 -7.43 6.50 -20.19
CA TYR A 161 -8.79 6.15 -19.81
C TYR A 161 -8.89 5.84 -18.30
N LEU A 162 -7.95 5.06 -17.76
CA LEU A 162 -7.94 4.71 -16.34
C LEU A 162 -7.62 5.92 -15.45
N VAL A 163 -6.66 6.76 -15.85
CA VAL A 163 -6.30 8.00 -15.14
C VAL A 163 -7.54 8.85 -14.87
N VAL A 164 -8.30 9.19 -15.91
CA VAL A 164 -9.45 10.10 -15.79
C VAL A 164 -10.67 9.47 -15.12
N ASN A 165 -10.72 8.14 -15.06
CA ASN A 165 -11.86 7.39 -14.52
C ASN A 165 -11.56 6.72 -13.17
N THR A 166 -10.39 6.97 -12.56
CA THR A 166 -10.01 6.44 -11.24
C THR A 166 -10.90 7.00 -10.13
N GLN A 167 -11.11 8.32 -10.12
CA GLN A 167 -12.06 9.02 -9.25
C GLN A 167 -13.36 9.31 -10.02
N GLN A 168 -14.52 9.10 -9.41
CA GLN A 168 -15.81 9.48 -10.01
C GLN A 168 -16.05 11.00 -9.87
N LYS A 169 -15.23 11.83 -10.55
CA LYS A 169 -15.28 13.30 -10.48
C LYS A 169 -15.23 13.95 -11.87
N TRP A 170 -15.01 15.27 -11.92
CA TRP A 170 -14.93 16.09 -13.14
C TRP A 170 -14.13 15.40 -14.26
N GLY A 171 -14.68 15.40 -15.47
CA GLY A 171 -14.02 14.80 -16.65
C GLY A 171 -14.18 13.28 -16.80
N THR A 172 -14.84 12.59 -15.86
CA THR A 172 -15.17 11.15 -15.99
C THR A 172 -15.92 10.91 -17.31
N ASN A 173 -15.33 10.09 -18.18
CA ASN A 173 -15.93 9.64 -19.42
C ASN A 173 -15.89 8.11 -19.46
N LEU A 174 -16.95 7.48 -18.96
CA LEU A 174 -17.10 6.03 -18.99
C LEU A 174 -17.56 5.51 -20.35
N HIS A 175 -17.91 6.40 -21.27
CA HIS A 175 -18.30 5.99 -22.60
C HIS A 175 -17.06 5.66 -23.42
N THR A 176 -16.93 4.38 -23.79
CA THR A 176 -15.75 3.85 -24.49
C THR A 176 -15.71 4.17 -25.99
N TYR A 177 -16.76 4.75 -26.58
CA TYR A 177 -16.88 4.92 -28.06
C TYR A 177 -15.84 5.88 -28.67
N LEU A 178 -15.31 6.83 -27.90
CA LEU A 178 -14.23 7.71 -28.36
C LEU A 178 -12.85 7.10 -28.17
N TRP A 179 -12.75 6.00 -27.44
CA TRP A 179 -11.51 5.37 -27.01
C TRP A 179 -11.15 4.19 -27.93
N ARG A 180 -9.85 4.06 -28.21
CA ARG A 180 -9.19 3.02 -29.00
C ARG A 180 -8.38 2.13 -28.06
N LEU A 181 -9.11 1.45 -27.17
CA LEU A 181 -8.57 0.63 -26.10
C LEU A 181 -7.93 -0.65 -26.66
N GLN A 182 -6.77 -1.03 -26.13
CA GLN A 182 -6.11 -2.30 -26.47
C GLN A 182 -6.55 -3.44 -25.56
N LEU A 183 -6.82 -3.15 -24.28
CA LEU A 183 -7.25 -4.15 -23.32
C LEU A 183 -8.74 -4.48 -23.51
N PRO A 184 -9.14 -5.75 -23.28
CA PRO A 184 -10.55 -6.10 -23.26
C PRO A 184 -11.31 -5.28 -22.22
N GLU A 185 -12.49 -4.77 -22.58
CA GLU A 185 -13.28 -3.87 -21.73
C GLU A 185 -13.48 -4.41 -20.30
N ARG A 186 -13.81 -5.69 -20.16
CA ARG A 186 -13.97 -6.34 -18.84
C ARG A 186 -12.71 -6.24 -17.99
N ARG A 187 -11.53 -6.39 -18.59
CA ARG A 187 -10.24 -6.29 -17.89
C ARG A 187 -9.95 -4.84 -17.53
N LEU A 188 -10.21 -3.90 -18.43
CA LEU A 188 -10.07 -2.47 -18.18
C LEU A 188 -10.96 -1.98 -17.02
N LEU A 189 -12.20 -2.46 -16.93
CA LEU A 189 -13.09 -2.14 -15.81
C LEU A 189 -12.60 -2.71 -14.47
N LEU A 190 -11.97 -3.89 -14.47
CA LEU A 190 -11.30 -4.42 -13.28
C LEU A 190 -10.09 -3.56 -12.88
N LEU A 191 -9.25 -3.14 -13.85
CA LEU A 191 -8.14 -2.24 -13.57
C LEU A 191 -8.61 -0.90 -13.00
N ARG A 192 -9.71 -0.37 -13.51
CA ARG A 192 -10.35 0.85 -12.96
C ARG A 192 -10.76 0.63 -11.50
N ARG A 193 -11.41 -0.50 -11.19
CA ARG A 193 -11.76 -0.86 -9.80
C ARG A 193 -10.54 -0.93 -8.90
N LEU A 194 -9.44 -1.49 -9.39
CA LEU A 194 -8.16 -1.52 -8.66
C LEU A 194 -7.61 -0.11 -8.42
N CYS A 195 -7.62 0.78 -9.41
CA CYS A 195 -7.20 2.18 -9.21
C CYS A 195 -8.05 2.88 -8.14
N THR A 196 -9.38 2.70 -8.16
CA THR A 196 -10.26 3.24 -7.11
C THR A 196 -9.94 2.65 -5.73
N TYR A 197 -9.68 1.34 -5.66
CA TYR A 197 -9.27 0.67 -4.42
C TYR A 197 -7.95 1.23 -3.87
N SER A 198 -6.96 1.44 -4.74
CA SER A 198 -5.66 2.01 -4.38
C SER A 198 -5.80 3.43 -3.82
N ASP A 199 -6.60 4.29 -4.47
CA ASP A 199 -6.86 5.66 -3.99
C ASP A 199 -7.53 5.65 -2.62
N HIS A 200 -8.52 4.76 -2.44
CA HIS A 200 -9.21 4.61 -1.16
C HIS A 200 -8.29 4.07 -0.05
N ILE A 201 -7.42 3.09 -0.32
CA ILE A 201 -6.46 2.63 0.70
C ILE A 201 -5.49 3.73 1.10
N ALA A 202 -4.90 4.41 0.11
CA ALA A 202 -3.91 5.44 0.36
C ALA A 202 -4.49 6.64 1.13
N TYR A 203 -5.80 6.86 1.03
CA TYR A 203 -6.48 8.02 1.61
C TYR A 203 -7.29 7.73 2.88
N LEU A 204 -8.04 6.64 2.94
CA LEU A 204 -9.14 6.46 3.90
C LEU A 204 -8.79 5.64 5.13
N VAL A 205 -7.60 5.05 5.17
CA VAL A 205 -7.22 4.15 6.25
C VAL A 205 -6.09 4.78 7.06
N PRO A 206 -6.36 5.79 7.92
CA PRO A 206 -5.34 6.41 8.77
C PRO A 206 -4.96 5.54 9.97
N SER A 207 -5.80 4.57 10.33
CA SER A 207 -5.56 3.64 11.43
C SER A 207 -6.21 2.28 11.16
N PRO A 208 -5.83 1.21 11.88
CA PRO A 208 -6.37 -0.12 11.63
C PRO A 208 -7.90 -0.21 11.74
N SER A 209 -8.51 0.49 12.71
CA SER A 209 -9.96 0.45 12.91
C SER A 209 -10.76 1.14 11.80
N ALA A 210 -10.17 2.12 11.12
CA ALA A 210 -10.82 2.86 10.03
C ALA A 210 -11.23 1.94 8.87
N ILE A 211 -10.54 0.81 8.67
CA ILE A 211 -10.86 -0.15 7.60
C ILE A 211 -12.28 -0.73 7.72
N LEU A 212 -12.88 -0.75 8.92
CA LEU A 212 -14.22 -1.30 9.16
C LEU A 212 -15.26 -0.25 9.60
N SER A 213 -14.85 0.92 10.06
CA SER A 213 -15.76 1.88 10.71
C SER A 213 -16.30 2.97 9.78
N ASP A 214 -15.60 3.31 8.69
CA ASP A 214 -15.98 4.43 7.83
C ASP A 214 -17.00 4.03 6.74
N ALA A 215 -17.94 4.92 6.44
CA ALA A 215 -18.87 4.76 5.33
C ALA A 215 -18.12 4.64 3.99
N GLU A 216 -17.00 5.34 3.83
CA GLU A 216 -16.15 5.23 2.64
C GLU A 216 -15.32 3.92 2.64
N ALA A 217 -14.97 3.38 3.81
CA ALA A 217 -14.32 2.07 3.95
C ALA A 217 -15.25 0.89 3.58
N ARG A 218 -16.58 1.09 3.56
CA ARG A 218 -17.50 0.11 2.98
C ARG A 218 -17.21 -0.14 1.50
N THR A 219 -16.77 0.88 0.76
CA THR A 219 -16.38 0.73 -0.65
C THR A 219 -15.18 -0.20 -0.79
N LEU A 220 -14.19 -0.12 0.12
CA LEU A 220 -13.05 -1.05 0.15
C LEU A 220 -13.52 -2.49 0.39
N SER A 221 -14.45 -2.69 1.33
CA SER A 221 -15.02 -4.02 1.61
C SER A 221 -15.82 -4.56 0.44
N THR A 222 -16.58 -3.71 -0.26
CA THR A 222 -17.31 -4.07 -1.49
C THR A 222 -16.35 -4.47 -2.59
N ILE A 223 -15.31 -3.68 -2.87
CA ILE A 223 -14.32 -4.00 -3.91
C ILE A 223 -13.57 -5.29 -3.55
N LEU A 224 -13.17 -5.48 -2.30
CA LEU A 224 -12.54 -6.73 -1.85
C LEU A 224 -13.46 -7.93 -2.10
N SER A 225 -14.75 -7.79 -1.79
CA SER A 225 -15.75 -8.84 -2.02
C SER A 225 -15.91 -9.12 -3.53
N GLU A 226 -16.00 -8.09 -4.37
CA GLU A 226 -16.07 -8.24 -5.83
C GLU A 226 -14.84 -8.97 -6.40
N LEU A 227 -13.64 -8.57 -5.96
CA LEU A 227 -12.37 -9.12 -6.46
C LEU A 227 -12.09 -10.55 -5.96
N SER A 228 -12.61 -10.90 -4.78
CA SER A 228 -12.39 -12.20 -4.13
C SER A 228 -13.56 -13.16 -4.24
N ASN A 229 -14.59 -12.84 -5.04
CA ASN A 229 -15.82 -13.62 -5.15
C ASN A 229 -16.53 -13.82 -3.79
N ASP A 230 -16.54 -12.76 -2.97
CA ASP A 230 -17.11 -12.70 -1.61
C ASP A 230 -16.46 -13.68 -0.60
N GLU A 231 -15.23 -14.14 -0.87
CA GLU A 231 -14.53 -15.08 0.00
C GLU A 231 -13.62 -14.41 1.03
N LEU A 232 -13.23 -13.15 0.82
CA LEU A 232 -12.31 -12.43 1.69
C LEU A 232 -12.97 -11.22 2.36
N VAL A 233 -12.55 -10.95 3.60
CA VAL A 233 -12.98 -9.78 4.39
C VAL A 233 -11.79 -9.18 5.13
N PHE A 234 -11.89 -7.91 5.49
CA PHE A 234 -10.92 -7.27 6.37
C PHE A 234 -11.16 -7.63 7.84
N THR A 235 -10.08 -7.67 8.61
CA THR A 235 -10.10 -7.63 10.07
C THR A 235 -8.89 -6.84 10.55
N TYR A 236 -8.79 -6.52 11.83
CA TYR A 236 -7.67 -5.76 12.35
C TYR A 236 -7.44 -6.05 13.82
N HIS A 237 -6.25 -5.68 14.29
CA HIS A 237 -6.04 -5.37 15.69
C HIS A 237 -5.48 -3.96 15.81
N GLN A 238 -5.76 -3.30 16.93
CA GLN A 238 -5.27 -1.96 17.23
C GLN A 238 -4.95 -1.85 18.72
N LEU A 239 -3.83 -1.22 19.02
CA LEU A 239 -3.37 -0.89 20.34
C LEU A 239 -3.89 0.50 20.69
N ARG A 240 -4.50 0.64 21.86
CA ARG A 240 -5.02 1.93 22.33
C ARG A 240 -3.91 2.92 22.69
N GLU A 241 -2.74 2.41 23.04
CA GLU A 241 -1.59 3.21 23.44
C GLU A 241 -0.31 2.74 22.75
N VAL A 242 0.45 3.70 22.22
CA VAL A 242 1.76 3.47 21.61
C VAL A 242 2.83 3.97 22.59
N ARG A 243 3.56 3.03 23.19
CA ARG A 243 4.64 3.25 24.18
C ARG A 243 6.03 2.84 23.65
N GLY A 244 6.31 3.13 22.38
CA GLY A 244 7.62 2.85 21.76
C GLY A 244 7.92 1.35 21.66
N LEU A 245 9.11 0.92 22.10
CA LEU A 245 9.63 -0.44 21.90
C LEU A 245 8.69 -1.54 22.39
N PHE A 246 8.05 -1.35 23.55
CA PHE A 246 7.10 -2.34 24.09
C PHE A 246 5.92 -2.56 23.14
N THR A 247 5.42 -1.50 22.50
CA THR A 247 4.37 -1.56 21.48
C THR A 247 4.78 -2.46 20.33
N ASN A 248 6.02 -2.34 19.86
CA ASN A 248 6.50 -3.17 18.74
C ASN A 248 6.50 -4.65 19.12
N VAL A 249 6.88 -4.99 20.36
CA VAL A 249 6.83 -6.37 20.84
C VAL A 249 5.39 -6.87 20.89
N VAL A 250 4.48 -6.09 21.47
CA VAL A 250 3.05 -6.47 21.52
C VAL A 250 2.45 -6.60 20.11
N ASN A 251 2.74 -5.65 19.21
CA ASN A 251 2.25 -5.63 17.85
C ASN A 251 2.72 -6.87 17.07
N ASN A 252 4.02 -7.18 17.15
CA ASN A 252 4.59 -8.38 16.53
C ASN A 252 3.99 -9.66 17.13
N GLY A 253 3.84 -9.73 18.44
CA GLY A 253 3.20 -10.86 19.12
C GLY A 253 1.76 -11.11 18.64
N LEU A 254 0.98 -10.04 18.44
CA LEU A 254 -0.36 -10.14 17.87
C LEU A 254 -0.33 -10.64 16.42
N ILE A 255 0.56 -10.12 15.57
CA ILE A 255 0.72 -10.62 14.19
C ILE A 255 0.92 -12.14 14.19
N HIS A 256 1.79 -12.66 15.04
CA HIS A 256 2.02 -14.10 15.19
C HIS A 256 0.76 -14.85 15.64
N LEU A 257 0.04 -14.35 16.64
CA LEU A 257 -1.20 -15.00 17.09
C LEU A 257 -2.29 -15.04 16.01
N PHE A 258 -2.32 -14.01 15.15
CA PHE A 258 -3.23 -13.93 14.02
C PHE A 258 -2.82 -14.85 12.86
N THR A 259 -1.54 -15.15 12.65
CA THR A 259 -1.04 -15.74 11.39
C THR A 259 -0.33 -17.08 11.55
N ASP A 260 0.37 -17.33 12.65
CA ASP A 260 1.18 -18.55 12.83
C ASP A 260 0.27 -19.79 12.85
N GLY A 261 0.54 -20.73 11.94
CA GLY A 261 -0.21 -21.98 11.83
C GLY A 261 -1.66 -21.82 11.38
N ARG A 262 -2.03 -20.66 10.82
CA ARG A 262 -3.40 -20.38 10.33
C ARG A 262 -3.40 -20.09 8.84
N ASP A 263 -3.96 -21.00 8.07
CA ASP A 263 -4.28 -20.74 6.67
C ASP A 263 -5.53 -19.85 6.57
N GLY A 264 -5.56 -18.97 5.57
CA GLY A 264 -6.72 -18.13 5.30
C GLY A 264 -6.70 -16.77 6.01
N ILE A 265 -5.57 -16.31 6.54
CA ILE A 265 -5.42 -14.96 7.08
C ILE A 265 -4.01 -14.42 6.80
N TRP A 266 -3.95 -13.18 6.32
CA TRP A 266 -2.72 -12.56 5.87
C TRP A 266 -2.62 -11.14 6.40
N PRO A 267 -1.48 -10.74 6.99
CA PRO A 267 -1.25 -9.35 7.35
C PRO A 267 -1.22 -8.51 6.06
N TYR A 268 -1.78 -7.31 6.11
CA TYR A 268 -2.04 -6.52 4.90
C TYR A 268 -1.51 -5.08 4.99
N LEU A 269 -2.06 -4.26 5.89
CA LEU A 269 -1.61 -2.88 6.12
C LEU A 269 -1.02 -2.76 7.52
N PHE A 270 0.16 -2.17 7.63
CA PHE A 270 0.91 -2.04 8.88
C PHE A 270 0.89 -0.58 9.34
N PHE A 271 0.47 -0.38 10.59
CA PHE A 271 0.39 0.91 11.26
C PHE A 271 1.28 0.90 12.51
N SER A 272 1.59 2.09 13.03
CA SER A 272 2.36 2.24 14.26
C SER A 272 1.64 1.67 15.49
N ASP A 273 0.31 1.59 15.43
CA ASP A 273 -0.58 1.14 16.50
C ASP A 273 -1.30 -0.17 16.18
N GLY A 274 -1.04 -0.83 15.06
CA GLY A 274 -1.68 -2.11 14.76
C GLY A 274 -1.53 -2.59 13.32
N VAL A 275 -2.33 -3.57 12.95
CA VAL A 275 -2.30 -4.20 11.63
C VAL A 275 -3.72 -4.48 11.14
N VAL A 276 -3.94 -4.22 9.87
CA VAL A 276 -5.10 -4.72 9.11
C VAL A 276 -4.71 -6.02 8.45
N TYR A 277 -5.60 -7.00 8.50
CA TYR A 277 -5.46 -8.30 7.85
C TYR A 277 -6.55 -8.47 6.81
N ILE A 278 -6.25 -9.29 5.81
CA ILE A 278 -7.24 -9.91 4.94
C ILE A 278 -7.43 -11.35 5.45
N LYS A 279 -8.67 -11.79 5.61
CA LYS A 279 -8.97 -13.18 6.00
C LYS A 279 -10.09 -13.78 5.18
N ARG A 280 -10.13 -15.11 5.12
CA ARG A 280 -11.29 -15.87 4.65
C ARG A 280 -12.51 -15.49 5.50
N LYS A 281 -13.64 -15.24 4.84
CA LYS A 281 -14.90 -14.90 5.49
C LYS A 281 -15.35 -15.98 6.48
N SER A 282 -15.11 -17.25 6.13
CA SER A 282 -15.38 -18.43 6.96
C SER A 282 -14.46 -18.60 8.17
N LEU A 283 -13.27 -17.99 8.16
CA LEU A 283 -12.29 -18.14 9.24
C LEU A 283 -12.70 -17.32 10.46
N GLN A 284 -12.84 -17.99 11.61
CA GLN A 284 -13.04 -17.35 12.90
C GLN A 284 -11.70 -17.27 13.64
N VAL A 285 -11.36 -16.08 14.11
CA VAL A 285 -10.15 -15.83 14.89
C VAL A 285 -10.58 -15.35 16.27
N VAL A 286 -10.27 -16.14 17.28
CA VAL A 286 -10.44 -15.79 18.69
C VAL A 286 -9.07 -15.86 19.33
N ILE A 287 -8.67 -14.77 19.95
CA ILE A 287 -7.39 -14.62 20.67
C ILE A 287 -7.75 -14.22 22.09
N THR A 288 -7.22 -14.94 23.07
CA THR A 288 -7.45 -14.65 24.48
C THR A 288 -6.35 -13.78 25.07
N ASN A 289 -6.62 -13.11 26.19
CA ASN A 289 -5.64 -12.29 26.87
C ASN A 289 -4.44 -13.12 27.35
N GLU A 290 -4.67 -14.35 27.77
CA GLU A 290 -3.64 -15.28 28.21
C GLU A 290 -2.66 -15.58 27.07
N GLN A 291 -3.17 -15.87 25.87
CA GLN A 291 -2.33 -16.09 24.69
C GLN A 291 -1.49 -14.86 24.33
N ILE A 292 -2.07 -13.66 24.45
CA ILE A 292 -1.35 -12.41 24.22
C ILE A 292 -0.21 -12.25 25.24
N VAL A 293 -0.50 -12.43 26.53
CA VAL A 293 0.48 -12.31 27.60
C VAL A 293 1.61 -13.33 27.43
N GLU A 294 1.29 -14.59 27.19
CA GLU A 294 2.27 -15.66 26.98
C GLU A 294 3.16 -15.38 25.77
N ARG A 295 2.58 -14.98 24.63
CA ARG A 295 3.36 -14.69 23.42
C ARG A 295 4.28 -13.49 23.62
N VAL A 296 3.78 -12.41 24.21
CA VAL A 296 4.57 -11.19 24.47
C VAL A 296 5.68 -11.47 25.47
N GLN A 297 5.40 -12.23 26.55
CA GLN A 297 6.43 -12.66 27.50
C GLN A 297 7.51 -13.49 26.81
N ALA A 298 7.13 -14.45 25.98
CA ALA A 298 8.08 -15.28 25.23
C ALA A 298 8.98 -14.43 24.32
N GLN A 299 8.41 -13.47 23.57
CA GLN A 299 9.20 -12.58 22.71
C GLN A 299 10.11 -11.64 23.50
N LEU A 300 9.64 -11.07 24.62
CA LEU A 300 10.48 -10.28 25.50
C LEU A 300 11.65 -11.11 26.03
N ARG A 301 11.39 -12.36 26.42
CA ARG A 301 12.44 -13.27 26.88
C ARG A 301 13.50 -13.48 25.82
N GLU A 302 13.09 -13.78 24.59
CA GLU A 302 13.97 -13.99 23.45
C GLU A 302 14.82 -12.74 23.12
N ILE A 303 14.19 -11.58 22.99
CA ILE A 303 14.87 -10.30 22.70
C ILE A 303 15.92 -9.99 23.79
N CYS A 304 15.55 -10.14 25.06
CA CYS A 304 16.46 -9.92 26.17
C CYS A 304 17.59 -10.95 26.17
N ALA A 305 17.29 -12.23 25.93
CA ALA A 305 18.27 -13.31 25.85
C ALA A 305 19.34 -13.01 24.79
N ASP A 306 18.91 -12.62 23.59
CA ASP A 306 19.81 -12.34 22.47
C ASP A 306 20.63 -11.07 22.72
N ARG A 307 20.05 -10.06 23.36
CA ARG A 307 20.80 -8.86 23.78
C ARG A 307 21.88 -9.19 24.80
N ILE A 308 21.57 -10.04 25.79
CA ILE A 308 22.54 -10.48 26.80
C ILE A 308 23.67 -11.29 26.13
N LYS A 309 23.33 -12.23 25.24
CA LYS A 309 24.32 -13.05 24.51
C LYS A 309 25.25 -12.20 23.64
N SER A 310 24.72 -11.19 22.95
CA SER A 310 25.46 -10.38 21.96
C SER A 310 26.24 -9.21 22.55
N SER A 311 25.76 -8.58 23.63
CA SER A 311 26.17 -7.21 24.00
C SER A 311 26.76 -7.07 25.40
N ALA A 312 26.89 -8.15 26.17
CA ALA A 312 27.30 -8.06 27.57
C ALA A 312 28.73 -8.59 27.83
N PRO A 313 29.79 -7.79 27.61
CA PRO A 313 31.14 -8.11 28.07
C PRO A 313 31.19 -7.97 29.60
N GLY A 314 30.74 -9.00 30.32
CA GLY A 314 30.63 -9.01 31.79
C GLY A 314 29.52 -9.93 32.31
N PHE A 315 28.48 -10.14 31.49
CA PHE A 315 27.52 -11.24 31.61
C PHE A 315 28.02 -12.45 30.80
N LYS A 316 29.35 -12.64 30.77
CA LYS A 316 29.93 -13.87 30.25
C LYS A 316 29.38 -15.01 31.12
N PHE A 317 29.24 -16.21 30.56
CA PHE A 317 29.08 -17.48 31.31
C PHE A 317 30.28 -17.70 32.26
N SER A 318 30.45 -16.82 33.23
CA SER A 318 31.39 -16.92 34.32
C SER A 318 30.57 -17.05 35.58
N ILE A 319 31.08 -17.82 36.53
CA ILE A 319 30.44 -18.07 37.83
C ILE A 319 30.09 -16.74 38.53
N GLN A 320 30.86 -15.68 38.25
CA GLN A 320 30.63 -14.34 38.77
C GLN A 320 29.40 -13.63 38.17
N GLY A 321 29.09 -13.83 36.88
CA GLY A 321 27.89 -13.25 36.25
C GLY A 321 26.60 -13.90 36.77
N ILE A 322 26.61 -15.23 36.86
CA ILE A 322 25.48 -16.04 37.38
C ILE A 322 25.24 -15.74 38.86
N ALA A 323 26.28 -15.61 39.67
CA ALA A 323 26.15 -15.28 41.09
C ALA A 323 25.65 -13.84 41.34
N LYS A 324 25.94 -12.90 40.43
CA LYS A 324 25.59 -11.48 40.61
C LYS A 324 24.17 -11.15 40.14
N HIS A 325 23.66 -11.90 39.16
CA HIS A 325 22.31 -11.70 38.60
C HIS A 325 21.57 -13.02 38.33
N PRO A 326 21.37 -13.90 39.34
CA PRO A 326 20.82 -15.25 39.13
C PRO A 326 19.40 -15.24 38.55
N GLY A 327 18.53 -14.33 38.99
CA GLY A 327 17.16 -14.23 38.48
C GLY A 327 17.07 -13.92 36.99
N TYR A 328 17.90 -12.99 36.49
CA TYR A 328 17.97 -12.65 35.06
C TYR A 328 18.51 -13.81 34.22
N PHE A 329 19.34 -14.67 34.79
CA PHE A 329 19.85 -15.83 34.08
C PHE A 329 18.76 -16.89 33.88
N PHE A 330 18.02 -17.24 34.93
CA PHE A 330 16.95 -18.26 34.85
C PHE A 330 15.68 -17.76 34.16
N GLU A 331 15.39 -16.46 34.14
CA GLU A 331 14.18 -15.95 33.46
C GLU A 331 14.35 -15.76 31.95
N PHE A 332 15.59 -15.58 31.47
CA PHE A 332 15.87 -15.19 30.09
C PHE A 332 16.79 -16.15 29.32
N LEU A 333 17.62 -16.97 29.98
CA LEU A 333 18.66 -17.77 29.32
C LEU A 333 18.53 -19.29 29.50
N SER A 334 17.52 -19.77 30.25
CA SER A 334 17.11 -21.18 30.28
C SER A 334 15.85 -21.38 29.45
#